data_AF-A0A942G4E0-F1
#
_entry.id   AF-A0A942G4E0-F1
#
_cell.length_a   1.000
_cell.length_b   1.000
_cell.length_c   1.000
_cell.angle_alpha   90.00
_cell.angle_beta   90.00
_cell.angle_gamma   90.00
#
_symmetry.space_group_name_H-M   'P 1'
#
loop_
_entity.id
_entity.type
_entity.pdbx_description
1 polymer ?
#
loop_
_entity_poly.entity_id
_entity_poly.type
_entity_poly.pdbx_seq_one_letter_code
_entity_poly.pdbx_strand_id
1 'polypeptide(L)' 'MASTDDTQLPQRIQELAEPLAAELEVELVDVEVKGQGNRRLVRLVADATDGLDVDVIAALSRKVGGALD' A
#
# COMPACT_ATOMS: atom_id res chain seq x y z
N MET A 1 -22.02 -4.07 -14.27
CA MET A 1 -21.73 -5.07 -13.22
C MET A 1 -20.30 -4.77 -12.78
N ALA A 2 -20.12 -4.24 -11.57
CA ALA A 2 -18.77 -3.99 -11.05
C ALA A 2 -18.07 -5.33 -10.93
N SER A 3 -16.96 -5.48 -11.64
CA SER A 3 -16.11 -6.66 -11.58
C SER A 3 -15.72 -6.91 -10.13
N THR A 4 -15.86 -8.15 -9.66
CA THR A 4 -15.54 -8.60 -8.30
C THR A 4 -14.10 -8.24 -7.86
N ASP A 5 -13.22 -7.94 -8.81
CA ASP A 5 -11.81 -7.57 -8.59
C ASP A 5 -11.61 -6.26 -7.81
N ASP A 6 -12.45 -5.24 -8.00
CA ASP A 6 -12.22 -3.93 -7.36
C ASP A 6 -12.45 -3.93 -5.85
N THR A 7 -13.27 -4.86 -5.33
CA THR A 7 -13.51 -4.98 -3.87
C THR A 7 -12.39 -5.74 -3.16
N GLN A 8 -11.69 -6.63 -3.86
CA GLN A 8 -10.61 -7.45 -3.27
C GLN A 8 -9.21 -6.86 -3.48
N LEU A 9 -9.09 -5.88 -4.38
CA LEU A 9 -7.83 -5.21 -4.67
C LEU A 9 -7.16 -4.57 -3.44
N PRO A 10 -7.87 -3.85 -2.54
CA PRO A 10 -7.24 -3.28 -1.36
C PRO A 10 -6.61 -4.34 -0.45
N GLN A 11 -7.31 -5.47 -0.29
CA GLN A 11 -6.87 -6.59 0.54
C GLN A 11 -5.64 -7.29 -0.07
N ARG A 12 -5.64 -7.47 -1.40
CA ARG A 12 -4.48 -7.99 -2.15
C ARG A 12 -3.26 -7.06 -2.02
N ILE A 13 -3.47 -5.76 -2.12
CA ILE A 13 -2.41 -4.76 -1.95
C ILE A 13 -1.90 -4.77 -0.51
N GLN A 14 -2.79 -4.87 0.47
CA GLN A 14 -2.43 -4.96 1.88
C GLN A 14 -1.55 -6.19 2.17
N GLU A 15 -1.97 -7.38 1.74
CA GLU A 15 -1.20 -8.63 1.90
C GLU A 15 0.20 -8.54 1.26
N LEU A 16 0.34 -7.76 0.19
CA LEU A 16 1.61 -7.55 -0.50
C LEU A 16 2.45 -6.43 0.13
N ALA A 17 1.83 -5.40 0.68
CA ALA A 17 2.49 -4.28 1.33
C ALA A 17 2.92 -4.59 2.77
N GLU A 18 2.20 -5.44 3.50
CA GLU A 18 2.54 -5.89 4.87
C GLU A 18 3.98 -6.39 5.00
N PRO A 19 4.46 -7.37 4.22
CA PRO A 19 5.83 -7.86 4.35
C PRO A 19 6.86 -6.77 4.00
N LEU A 20 6.55 -5.90 3.03
CA LEU A 20 7.43 -4.80 2.64
C LEU A 20 7.52 -3.71 3.72
N ALA A 21 6.44 -3.47 4.45
CA ALA A 21 6.38 -2.56 5.59
C ALA A 21 7.12 -3.15 6.80
N ALA A 22 6.94 -4.44 7.08
CA ALA A 22 7.62 -5.16 8.16
C ALA A 22 9.15 -5.16 7.97
N GLU A 23 9.64 -5.29 6.74
CA GLU A 23 11.08 -5.15 6.41
C GLU A 23 11.66 -3.77 6.75
N LEU A 24 10.81 -2.75 6.83
CA LEU A 24 11.19 -1.36 7.12
C LEU A 24 10.83 -0.95 8.55
N GLU A 25 10.44 -1.91 9.40
CA GLU A 25 9.98 -1.66 10.78
C GLU A 25 8.76 -0.72 10.83
N VAL A 26 7.93 -0.77 9.79
CA VAL A 26 6.70 0.02 9.65
C VAL A 26 5.48 -0.90 9.75
N GLU A 27 4.47 -0.47 10.47
CA GLU A 27 3.17 -1.12 10.56
C GLU A 27 2.21 -0.53 9.53
N LEU A 28 1.60 -1.40 8.70
CA LEU A 28 0.59 -0.97 7.73
C LEU A 28 -0.77 -0.89 8.43
N VAL A 29 -1.34 0.31 8.52
CA VAL A 29 -2.58 0.57 9.24
C VAL A 29 -3.80 0.43 8.34
N ASP A 30 -3.74 0.95 7.11
CA ASP A 30 -4.87 0.94 6.18
C ASP A 30 -4.43 1.03 4.72
N VAL A 31 -5.24 0.47 3.83
CA VAL A 31 -5.05 0.52 2.37
C VAL A 31 -6.35 0.90 1.69
N GLU A 32 -6.37 2.06 1.06
CA GLU A 32 -7.50 2.51 0.26
C GLU A 32 -7.12 2.57 -1.22
N VAL A 33 -7.97 2.04 -2.09
CA VAL A 33 -7.86 2.26 -3.53
C VAL A 33 -8.95 3.23 -3.97
N LYS A 34 -8.55 4.36 -4.56
CA LYS A 34 -9.44 5.42 -5.05
C LYS A 34 -9.33 5.55 -6.57
N GLY A 35 -10.48 5.77 -7.23
CA GLY A 35 -10.56 5.96 -8.68
C GLY A 35 -11.13 4.76 -9.41
N GLN A 36 -11.42 4.93 -10.71
CA GLN A 36 -12.05 3.92 -11.55
C GLN A 36 -11.37 3.91 -12.92
N GLY A 37 -11.10 2.71 -13.46
CA GLY A 37 -10.46 2.54 -14.78
C GLY A 37 -8.93 2.55 -14.75
N ASN A 38 -8.31 3.27 -15.70
CA ASN A 38 -6.85 3.24 -15.97
C ASN A 38 -6.02 4.17 -15.07
N ARG A 39 -6.67 4.98 -14.23
CA ARG A 39 -6.01 5.85 -13.24
C ARG A 39 -6.57 5.51 -11.87
N ARG A 40 -5.90 4.59 -11.20
CA ARG A 40 -6.18 4.21 -9.81
C ARG A 40 -5.13 4.82 -8.91
N LEU A 41 -5.55 5.27 -7.75
CA LEU A 41 -4.74 5.89 -6.72
C LEU A 41 -4.76 4.96 -5.52
N VAL A 42 -3.62 4.36 -5.21
CA VAL A 42 -3.46 3.53 -4.02
C VAL A 42 -2.94 4.42 -2.91
N ARG A 43 -3.67 4.46 -1.79
CA ARG A 43 -3.30 5.18 -0.58
C ARG A 43 -2.98 4.17 0.50
N LEU A 44 -1.79 4.28 1.03
CA LEU A 44 -1.28 3.43 2.11
C LEU A 44 -1.17 4.32 3.35
N VAL A 45 -1.74 3.89 4.47
CA VAL A 45 -1.55 4.50 5.78
C VAL A 45 -0.64 3.57 6.55
N ALA A 46 0.46 4.12 7.06
CA ALA A 46 1.47 3.36 7.75
C ALA A 46 1.91 4.14 9.00
N ASP A 47 2.23 3.43 10.07
CA ASP A 47 2.67 3.97 11.34
C ASP A 47 3.96 3.27 11.78
N ALA A 48 4.77 3.94 12.61
CA ALA A 48 6.01 3.36 13.12
C ALA A 48 6.19 3.74 14.59
N THR A 49 6.60 2.77 15.40
CA THR A 49 6.74 2.95 16.85
C THR A 49 7.78 4.01 17.23
N ASP A 50 8.88 4.11 16.48
CA ASP A 50 9.99 5.05 16.76
C ASP A 50 9.93 6.33 15.90
N GLY A 51 8.80 6.54 15.21
CA GLY A 51 8.63 7.61 14.23
C GLY A 51 8.94 7.15 12.80
N LEU A 52 8.32 7.83 11.84
CA LEU A 52 8.38 7.47 10.43
C LEU A 52 9.15 8.53 9.64
N ASP A 53 10.35 8.17 9.17
CA ASP A 53 11.17 9.07 8.34
C ASP A 53 10.65 9.15 6.90
N VAL A 54 10.79 10.33 6.28
CA VAL A 54 10.37 10.57 4.89
C VAL A 54 11.10 9.64 3.91
N ASP A 55 12.35 9.28 4.22
CA ASP A 55 13.13 8.32 3.43
C ASP A 55 12.53 6.91 3.48
N VAL A 56 12.02 6.49 4.65
CA VAL A 56 11.33 5.20 4.83
C VAL A 56 10.02 5.18 4.04
N ILE A 57 9.24 6.26 4.11
CA ILE A 57 8.00 6.42 3.32
C ILE A 57 8.32 6.33 1.82
N ALA A 58 9.38 7.01 1.38
CA ALA A 58 9.79 7.01 -0.02
C ALA A 58 10.31 5.63 -0.49
N ALA A 59 10.98 4.88 0.39
CA ALA A 59 11.40 3.51 0.13
C ALA A 59 10.22 2.55 0.04
N LEU A 60 9.28 2.62 0.99
CA LEU A 60 8.05 1.82 1.00
C LEU A 60 7.22 2.10 -0.26
N SER A 61 6.99 3.37 -0.60
CA SER A 61 6.23 3.75 -1.78
C SER A 61 6.85 3.21 -3.08
N ARG A 62 8.18 3.24 -3.20
CA ARG A 62 8.89 2.66 -4.36
C ARG A 62 8.81 1.14 -4.39
N LYS A 63 8.99 0.46 -3.25
CA LYS A 63 8.88 -1.00 -3.16
C LYS A 63 7.47 -1.47 -3.53
N VAL A 64 6.44 -0.88 -2.93
CA VAL A 64 5.05 -1.23 -3.20
C VAL A 64 4.70 -0.90 -4.65
N GLY A 65 5.07 0.28 -5.15
CA GLY A 65 4.85 0.64 -6.55
C GLY A 65 5.50 -0.33 -7.54
N GLY A 66 6.72 -0.77 -7.28
CA GLY A 66 7.42 -1.75 -8.13
C GLY A 66 6.87 -3.16 -8.04
N ALA A 67 6.23 -3.53 -6.94
CA ALA A 67 5.56 -4.82 -6.79
C ALA A 67 4.11 -4.83 -7.33
N LEU A 68 3.56 -3.65 -7.62
CA LEU A 68 2.23 -3.48 -8.23
C LEU A 68 2.26 -3.28 -9.75
N ASP A 69 3.44 -3.02 -10.33
CA ASP A 69 3.67 -2.95 -11.79
C ASP A 69 3.50 -4.34 -12.44
#